data_AF-D8M651-F1
#
_entry.id   AF-D8M651-F1
#
_cell.length_a   1.000
_cell.length_b   1.000
_cell.length_c   1.000
_cell.angle_alpha   90.00
_cell.angle_beta   90.00
_cell.angle_gamma   90.00
#
_symmetry.space_group_name_H-M   'P 1'
#
loop_
_entity.id
_entity.type
_entity.pdbx_description
1 polymer ?
#
loop_
_entity_poly.entity_id
_entity_poly.type
_entity_poly.pdbx_seq_one_letter_code
_entity_poly.pdbx_strand_id
1 'polypeptide(L)'
;MPVLKGISSVITPELLKVLAEMGHGDQIVIADANFPAASIASHCPGGLIRLDGHPIPRILRGICKLLPLDQYVECPAKVMEKMECDKDMELPIIEEYKKILAEAEGKEVI
;
A
#
# COMPACT_ATOMS: atom_id res chain seq x y z
N MET A 1 -18.00 -1.27 -6.46
CA MET A 1 -17.06 -0.18 -6.14
C MET A 1 -17.86 1.10 -5.95
N PRO A 2 -17.59 1.89 -4.89
CA PRO A 2 -18.30 3.15 -4.65
C PRO A 2 -17.97 4.14 -5.78
N VAL A 3 -18.97 4.94 -6.16
CA VAL A 3 -18.81 6.02 -7.16
C VAL A 3 -18.85 7.34 -6.40
N LEU A 4 -17.68 7.75 -5.91
CA LEU A 4 -17.48 9.00 -5.18
C LEU A 4 -16.53 9.90 -5.97
N LYS A 5 -16.86 11.18 -6.06
CA LYS A 5 -16.03 12.16 -6.76
C LYS A 5 -14.68 12.29 -6.04
N GLY A 6 -13.57 12.17 -6.77
CA GLY A 6 -12.21 12.29 -6.23
C GLY A 6 -11.63 11.01 -5.61
N ILE A 7 -12.44 9.97 -5.41
CA ILE A 7 -11.99 8.70 -4.81
C ILE A 7 -11.80 7.65 -5.91
N SER A 8 -10.67 6.94 -5.88
CA SER A 8 -10.38 5.86 -6.82
C SER A 8 -11.38 4.72 -6.66
N SER A 9 -11.86 4.16 -7.78
CA SER A 9 -12.82 3.05 -7.73
C SER A 9 -12.26 1.79 -7.06
N VAL A 10 -10.93 1.64 -7.00
CA VAL A 10 -10.28 0.53 -6.29
C VAL A 10 -10.51 0.59 -4.76
N ILE A 11 -10.87 1.75 -4.21
CA ILE A 11 -11.14 1.92 -2.79
C ILE A 11 -12.54 1.41 -2.48
N THR A 12 -12.64 0.25 -1.85
CA THR A 12 -13.91 -0.30 -1.35
C THR A 12 -14.40 0.52 -0.15
N PRO A 13 -15.70 0.44 0.21
CA PRO A 13 -16.21 1.15 1.39
C PRO A 13 -15.48 0.73 2.68
N GLU A 14 -15.12 -0.54 2.79
CA GLU A 14 -14.34 -1.09 3.91
C GLU A 14 -12.93 -0.49 3.96
N LEU A 15 -12.24 -0.41 2.82
CA LEU A 15 -10.93 0.24 2.76
C LEU A 15 -11.02 1.72 3.07
N LEU A 16 -12.04 2.42 2.57
CA LEU A 16 -12.25 3.84 2.87
C LEU A 16 -12.44 4.07 4.37
N LYS A 17 -13.23 3.22 5.04
CA LYS A 17 -13.43 3.27 6.48
C LYS A 17 -12.09 3.08 7.22
N VAL A 18 -11.32 2.05 6.86
CA VAL A 18 -10.02 1.78 7.49
C VAL A 18 -9.08 2.98 7.32
N LEU A 19 -8.93 3.51 6.09
CA LEU A 19 -8.10 4.69 5.83
C LEU A 19 -8.54 5.93 6.63
N ALA A 20 -9.86 6.10 6.86
CA ALA A 20 -10.40 7.21 7.64
C ALA A 20 -10.23 7.04 9.16
N GLU A 21 -10.08 5.80 9.64
CA GLU A 21 -9.86 5.47 11.05
C GLU A 21 -8.38 5.46 11.44
N MET A 22 -7.47 5.31 10.47
CA MET A 22 -6.02 5.36 10.69
C MET A 22 -5.58 6.72 11.25
N GLY A 23 -4.82 6.68 12.33
CA GLY A 23 -4.15 7.83 12.93
C GLY A 23 -2.70 8.00 12.46
N HIS A 24 -2.03 9.00 13.04
CA HIS A 24 -0.61 9.22 12.78
C HIS A 24 0.23 8.03 13.29
N GLY A 25 1.07 7.49 12.41
CA GLY A 25 1.92 6.34 12.71
C GLY A 25 1.26 4.98 12.46
N ASP A 26 -0.05 4.93 12.17
CA ASP A 26 -0.69 3.68 11.75
C ASP A 26 -0.18 3.24 10.37
N GLN A 27 -0.15 1.93 10.17
CA GLN A 27 0.45 1.30 8.99
C GLN A 27 -0.55 0.40 8.28
N ILE A 28 -0.42 0.34 6.96
CA ILE A 28 -1.19 -0.56 6.10
C ILE A 28 -0.24 -1.35 5.21
N VAL A 29 -0.53 -2.63 5.02
CA VAL A 29 0.24 -3.52 4.14
C VAL A 29 -0.54 -3.74 2.85
N ILE A 30 0.09 -3.50 1.70
CA ILE A 30 -0.44 -3.93 0.40
C ILE A 30 0.27 -5.22 0.02
N ALA A 31 -0.43 -6.33 0.23
CA ALA A 31 0.09 -7.68 0.07
C ALA A 31 0.00 -8.18 -1.38
N ASP A 32 1.01 -8.92 -1.84
CA ASP A 32 0.93 -9.69 -3.08
C ASP A 32 0.15 -11.00 -2.89
N ALA A 33 0.01 -11.79 -3.95
CA ALA A 33 -0.74 -13.04 -3.93
C ALA A 33 -0.08 -14.17 -3.11
N ASN A 34 1.22 -14.08 -2.82
CA ASN A 34 1.98 -15.09 -2.09
C ASN A 34 2.11 -14.74 -0.60
N PHE A 35 1.89 -13.49 -0.23
CA PHE A 35 1.93 -13.03 1.16
C PHE A 35 0.86 -13.75 2.00
N PRO A 36 1.18 -14.23 3.22
CA PRO A 36 0.23 -14.92 4.09
C PRO A 36 -0.75 -13.94 4.76
N ALA A 37 -1.53 -13.23 3.96
CA ALA A 37 -2.36 -12.11 4.38
C ALA A 37 -3.39 -12.50 5.46
N ALA A 38 -4.01 -13.68 5.35
CA ALA A 38 -5.04 -14.13 6.28
C ALA A 38 -4.51 -14.32 7.71
N SER A 39 -3.33 -14.94 7.87
CA SER A 39 -2.74 -15.17 9.19
C SER A 39 -2.12 -13.91 9.78
N ILE A 40 -1.56 -13.02 8.96
CA ILE A 40 -1.03 -11.74 9.47
C ILE A 40 -2.19 -10.83 9.89
N ALA A 41 -3.23 -10.72 9.07
CA ALA A 41 -4.36 -9.85 9.33
C ALA A 41 -5.19 -10.25 10.56
N SER A 42 -5.16 -11.52 11.00
CA SER A 42 -5.81 -11.92 12.27
C SER A 42 -5.20 -11.27 13.51
N HIS A 43 -4.01 -10.67 13.38
CA HIS A 43 -3.35 -9.90 14.43
C HIS A 43 -3.42 -8.38 14.21
N CYS A 44 -4.07 -7.93 13.13
CA CYS A 44 -4.17 -6.52 12.77
C CYS A 44 -5.55 -5.95 13.13
N PRO A 45 -5.64 -4.76 13.76
CA PRO A 45 -6.91 -4.12 14.08
C PRO A 45 -7.80 -3.84 12.85
N GLY A 46 -7.17 -3.49 11.72
CA GLY A 46 -7.85 -3.21 10.45
C GLY A 46 -8.35 -4.45 9.70
N GLY A 47 -7.99 -5.66 10.14
CA GLY A 47 -8.41 -6.92 9.52
C GLY A 47 -7.87 -7.12 8.10
N LEU A 48 -8.50 -8.05 7.37
CA LEU A 48 -8.16 -8.40 5.99
C LEU A 48 -9.16 -7.77 5.02
N ILE A 49 -8.68 -6.90 4.13
CA ILE A 49 -9.47 -6.38 3.00
C ILE A 49 -9.00 -7.05 1.72
N ARG A 50 -9.93 -7.70 1.01
CA ARG A 50 -9.64 -8.38 -0.25
C ARG A 50 -9.80 -7.43 -1.44
N LEU A 51 -8.74 -7.31 -2.23
CA LEU A 51 -8.70 -6.56 -3.49
C LEU A 51 -8.19 -7.46 -4.63
N ASP A 52 -8.75 -8.66 -4.72
CA ASP A 52 -8.36 -9.65 -5.72
C ASP A 52 -8.52 -9.10 -7.14
N GLY A 53 -7.58 -9.43 -8.03
CA GLY A 53 -7.60 -8.99 -9.43
C GLY A 53 -7.13 -7.55 -9.66
N HIS A 54 -6.67 -6.85 -8.63
CA HIS A 54 -6.05 -5.54 -8.76
C HIS A 54 -4.52 -5.61 -8.66
N PRO A 55 -3.78 -4.99 -9.60
CA PRO A 55 -2.34 -4.87 -9.47
C PRO A 55 -1.99 -3.86 -8.35
N ILE A 56 -0.94 -4.16 -7.57
CA ILE A 56 -0.50 -3.31 -6.44
C ILE A 56 -0.31 -1.84 -6.86
N PRO A 57 0.33 -1.50 -8.00
CA PRO A 57 0.45 -0.11 -8.44
C PRO A 57 -0.88 0.66 -8.51
N ARG A 58 -1.96 -0.01 -8.91
CA ARG A 58 -3.30 0.61 -8.99
C ARG A 58 -3.88 0.86 -7.59
N ILE A 59 -3.67 -0.08 -6.67
CA ILE A 59 -4.09 0.05 -5.27
C ILE A 59 -3.30 1.19 -4.60
N LEU A 60 -1.98 1.17 -4.74
CA LEU A 60 -1.06 2.15 -4.17
C LEU A 60 -1.42 3.57 -4.62
N ARG A 61 -1.59 3.82 -5.93
CA ARG A 61 -2.06 5.13 -6.44
C ARG A 61 -3.42 5.54 -5.88
N GLY A 62 -4.31 4.58 -5.61
CA GLY A 62 -5.62 4.85 -5.01
C GLY A 62 -5.50 5.29 -3.56
N ILE A 63 -4.66 4.60 -2.78
CA ILE A 63 -4.42 4.87 -1.36
C ILE A 63 -3.69 6.20 -1.18
N CYS A 64 -2.61 6.45 -1.92
CA CYS A 64 -1.79 7.67 -1.80
C CYS A 64 -2.56 8.97 -2.16
N LYS A 65 -3.73 8.88 -2.79
CA LYS A 65 -4.62 10.05 -2.99
C LYS A 65 -5.32 10.51 -1.71
N LEU A 66 -5.41 9.63 -0.71
CA LEU A 66 -6.18 9.84 0.51
C LEU A 66 -5.31 9.77 1.77
N LEU A 67 -4.31 8.88 1.77
CA LEU A 67 -3.42 8.65 2.91
C LEU A 67 -2.14 9.48 2.75
N PRO A 68 -1.91 10.51 3.58
CA PRO A 68 -0.63 11.22 3.60
C PRO A 68 0.46 10.34 4.20
N LEU A 69 1.63 10.30 3.58
CA LEU A 69 2.76 9.55 4.12
C LEU A 69 3.46 10.33 5.24
N ASP A 70 3.97 9.58 6.21
CA ASP A 70 4.60 10.17 7.39
C ASP A 70 5.89 10.92 7.02
N GLN A 71 5.95 12.20 7.38
CA GLN A 71 7.08 13.09 7.09
C GLN A 71 8.12 13.13 8.22
N TYR A 72 7.84 12.49 9.35
CA TYR A 72 8.70 12.48 10.53
C TYR A 72 9.59 11.23 10.62
N VAL A 73 9.55 10.37 9.59
CA VAL A 73 10.37 9.17 9.48
C VAL A 73 11.18 9.22 8.20
N GLU A 74 12.34 8.55 8.19
CA GLU A 74 13.23 8.53 7.01
C GLU A 74 12.58 7.85 5.80
N CYS A 75 11.97 6.68 6.01
CA CYS A 75 11.32 5.90 4.96
C CYS A 75 9.89 5.50 5.40
N PRO A 76 8.84 6.24 4.99
CA PRO A 76 7.46 5.93 5.37
C PRO A 76 6.84 4.79 4.55
N ALA A 77 7.55 4.29 3.54
CA ALA A 77 7.15 3.11 2.78
C ALA A 77 8.30 2.09 2.73
N LYS A 78 7.95 0.80 2.83
CA LYS A 78 8.91 -0.31 2.93
C LYS A 78 8.48 -1.46 2.03
N VAL A 79 9.47 -2.16 1.48
CA VAL A 79 9.29 -3.39 0.70
C VAL A 79 10.05 -4.53 1.38
N MET A 80 9.65 -5.77 1.08
CA MET A 80 10.37 -6.94 1.56
C MET A 80 11.72 -7.05 0.84
N GLU A 81 12.79 -7.29 1.60
CA GLU A 81 14.10 -7.58 1.05
C GLU A 81 14.13 -8.96 0.40
N LYS A 82 14.97 -9.13 -0.62
CA LYS A 82 15.18 -10.42 -1.26
C LYS A 82 15.91 -11.36 -0.31
N MET A 83 15.62 -12.65 -0.42
CA MET A 83 16.42 -13.69 0.21
C MET A 83 17.72 -13.90 -0.59
N GLU A 84 18.75 -14.46 0.04
CA GLU A 84 20.05 -14.74 -0.61
C GLU A 84 19.90 -15.60 -1.88
N CYS A 85 18.91 -16.51 -1.90
CA CYS A 85 18.61 -17.33 -3.07
C CYS A 85 18.09 -16.54 -4.27
N ASP A 86 17.54 -15.36 -4.06
CA ASP A 86 16.91 -14.52 -5.08
C ASP A 86 17.69 -13.22 -5.34
N LYS A 87 18.93 -13.11 -4.85
CA LYS A 87 19.71 -11.85 -4.91
C LYS A 87 19.80 -11.24 -6.32
N ASP A 88 19.93 -12.09 -7.34
CA ASP A 88 20.06 -11.71 -8.74
C ASP A 88 18.70 -11.54 -9.45
N MET A 89 17.58 -11.79 -8.77
CA MET A 89 16.24 -11.65 -9.34
C MET A 89 15.88 -10.17 -9.49
N GLU A 90 15.58 -9.71 -10.70
CA GLU A 90 15.12 -8.34 -10.90
C GLU A 90 13.69 -8.13 -10.35
N LEU A 91 13.46 -6.99 -9.69
CA LEU A 91 12.16 -6.59 -9.15
C LEU A 91 11.75 -5.24 -9.76
N PRO A 92 11.40 -5.20 -11.06
CA PRO A 92 11.12 -3.94 -11.78
C PRO A 92 9.94 -3.17 -11.18
N ILE A 93 9.05 -3.87 -10.45
CA ILE A 93 7.90 -3.28 -9.78
C ILE A 93 8.28 -2.26 -8.69
N ILE A 94 9.47 -2.39 -8.08
CA ILE A 94 9.94 -1.47 -7.04
C ILE A 94 10.11 -0.05 -7.60
N GLU A 95 10.63 0.07 -8.82
CA GLU A 95 10.79 1.37 -9.48
C GLU A 95 9.43 2.01 -9.80
N GLU A 96 8.42 1.19 -10.12
CA GLU A 96 7.06 1.70 -10.27
C GLU A 96 6.49 2.21 -8.94
N TYR A 97 6.74 1.52 -7.82
CA TYR A 97 6.31 1.97 -6.50
C TYR A 97 6.96 3.30 -6.11
N LYS A 98 8.29 3.41 -6.29
CA LYS A 98 9.03 4.66 -6.04
C LYS A 98 8.43 5.83 -6.82
N LYS A 99 8.15 5.63 -8.11
CA LYS A 99 7.52 6.65 -8.95
C LYS A 99 6.16 7.09 -8.43
N ILE A 100 5.31 6.14 -8.03
CA ILE A 100 3.97 6.45 -7.49
C ILE A 100 4.06 7.28 -6.22
N LEU A 101 4.95 6.89 -5.31
CA LEU A 101 5.11 7.57 -4.02
C LEU A 101 5.68 8.97 -4.23
N ALA A 102 6.63 9.12 -5.14
CA ALA A 102 7.19 10.42 -5.48
C ALA A 102 6.17 11.36 -6.13
N GLU A 103 5.31 10.84 -7.01
CA GLU A 103 4.19 11.59 -7.59
C GLU A 103 3.16 12.03 -6.54
N ALA A 104 2.94 11.22 -5.50
CA ALA A 104 1.97 11.51 -4.44
C ALA A 104 2.46 12.56 -3.45
N GLU A 105 3.72 12.48 -3.02
CA GLU A 105 4.29 13.37 -1.99
C GLU A 105 5.08 14.55 -2.56
N GLY A 106 5.37 14.55 -3.87
CA GLY A 106 6.19 15.57 -4.52
C GLY A 106 7.68 15.53 -4.14
N LYS A 107 8.16 14.43 -3.55
CA LYS A 107 9.55 14.19 -3.11
C LYS A 107 9.86 12.69 -3.14
N GLU A 108 11.14 12.30 -3.11
CA GLU A 108 11.52 10.88 -2.97
C GLU A 108 11.16 10.34 -1.57
N VAL A 109 10.72 9.08 -1.52
CA VAL A 109 10.08 8.47 -0.34
C VAL A 109 10.68 7.09 0.03
N ILE A 110 11.37 6.43 -0.91
CA ILE A 110 12.05 5.12 -0.74
C ILE A 110 13.36 5.13 -1.52
#